data_AF-A0A5N6N0V3-F1
#
_entry.id   AF-A0A5N6N0V3-F1
#
_cell.length_a   1.000
_cell.length_b   1.000
_cell.length_c   1.000
_cell.angle_alpha   90.00
_cell.angle_beta   90.00
_cell.angle_gamma   90.00
#
_symmetry.space_group_name_H-M   'P 1'
#
loop_
_entity.id
_entity.type
_entity.pdbx_description
1 polymer ?
#
loop_
_entity_poly.entity_id
_entity_poly.type
_entity_poly.pdbx_seq_one_letter_code
_entity_poly.pdbx_strand_id
1 'polypeptide(L)'
;MGTSPAASAKTEKELAYLYASNTNVSNFVSVRLSGDRNYHLWKTQMLCLLEAHGMRGLVDDNGPTDSRRNTGKEYEILLKGWIFGSLSEDVLRIVVDHHSAESVWEKLERCFGSYNTSDQQGVTTRSEALDNSYLPKNITANNDCWPELPELTIYT
;
A
#
# COMPACT_ATOMS: atom_id res chain seq x y z
N MET A 1 -15.09 -25.35 -37.59
CA MET A 1 -13.72 -24.87 -37.30
C MET A 1 -13.69 -24.53 -35.82
N GLY A 2 -13.04 -25.35 -34.99
CA GLY A 2 -12.93 -25.09 -33.56
C GLY A 2 -11.81 -24.10 -33.30
N THR A 3 -12.10 -22.98 -32.65
CA THR A 3 -11.08 -22.06 -32.14
C THR A 3 -10.23 -22.79 -31.10
N SER A 4 -8.90 -22.70 -31.25
CA SER A 4 -7.97 -23.34 -30.31
C SER A 4 -8.10 -22.69 -28.92
N PRO A 5 -8.22 -23.47 -27.83
CA PRO A 5 -8.32 -22.94 -26.46
C PRO A 5 -7.18 -21.97 -26.10
N ALA A 6 -5.97 -22.22 -26.62
CA ALA A 6 -4.80 -21.39 -26.37
C ALA A 6 -4.91 -19.99 -27.03
N ALA A 7 -5.55 -19.89 -28.20
CA ALA A 7 -5.77 -18.61 -28.87
C ALA A 7 -6.85 -17.78 -28.15
N SER A 8 -7.87 -18.45 -27.61
CA SER A 8 -8.90 -17.80 -26.79
C SER A 8 -8.32 -17.24 -25.49
N ALA A 9 -7.51 -18.02 -24.77
CA ALA A 9 -6.87 -17.60 -23.52
C ALA A 9 -5.88 -16.45 -23.70
N LYS A 10 -5.12 -16.44 -24.82
CA LYS A 10 -4.20 -15.33 -25.14
C LYS A 10 -4.96 -14.01 -25.33
N THR A 11 -6.07 -14.06 -26.06
CA THR A 11 -6.91 -12.88 -26.33
C THR A 11 -7.54 -12.34 -25.04
N GLU A 12 -7.98 -13.22 -24.14
CA GLU A 12 -8.54 -12.85 -22.85
C GLU A 12 -7.52 -12.15 -21.94
N LYS A 13 -6.27 -12.64 -21.89
CA LYS A 13 -5.18 -12.01 -21.14
C LYS A 13 -4.83 -10.62 -21.67
N GLU A 14 -4.75 -10.45 -22.99
CA GLU A 14 -4.49 -9.15 -23.62
C GLU A 14 -5.62 -8.15 -23.32
N LEU A 15 -6.87 -8.60 -23.38
CA LEU A 15 -8.04 -7.78 -23.03
C LEU A 15 -8.03 -7.37 -21.55
N ALA A 16 -7.74 -8.30 -20.64
CA ALA A 16 -7.63 -8.02 -19.21
C ALA A 16 -6.53 -6.99 -18.90
N TYR A 17 -5.38 -7.11 -19.57
CA TYR A 17 -4.32 -6.11 -19.46
C TYR A 17 -4.76 -4.76 -20.01
N LEU A 18 -5.43 -4.73 -21.17
CA LEU A 18 -5.95 -3.48 -21.74
C LEU A 18 -6.92 -2.79 -20.78
N TYR A 19 -7.84 -3.54 -20.17
CA TYR A 19 -8.76 -2.99 -19.16
C TYR A 19 -8.01 -2.43 -17.96
N ALA A 20 -7.05 -3.17 -17.40
CA ALA A 20 -6.25 -2.69 -16.28
C ALA A 20 -5.44 -1.43 -16.66
N SER A 21 -4.77 -1.42 -17.82
CA SER A 21 -3.94 -0.29 -18.24
C SER A 21 -4.72 1.02 -18.42
N ASN A 22 -6.04 0.94 -18.67
CA ASN A 22 -6.93 2.09 -18.80
C ASN A 22 -7.68 2.44 -17.50
N THR A 23 -7.40 1.74 -16.39
CA THR A 23 -8.09 1.99 -15.12
C THR A 23 -7.75 3.38 -14.58
N ASN A 24 -8.79 4.16 -14.30
CA ASN A 24 -8.65 5.40 -13.55
C ASN A 24 -8.51 5.08 -12.06
N VAL A 25 -7.27 5.14 -11.55
CA VAL A 25 -6.93 4.86 -10.15
C VAL A 25 -7.77 5.69 -9.17
N SER A 26 -8.09 6.95 -9.51
CA SER A 26 -8.87 7.84 -8.65
C SER A 26 -10.33 7.41 -8.43
N ASN A 27 -10.86 6.50 -9.25
CA ASN A 27 -12.18 5.90 -9.02
C ASN A 27 -12.18 4.92 -7.84
N PHE A 28 -11.01 4.38 -7.48
CA PHE A 28 -10.85 3.42 -6.38
C PHE A 28 -10.12 4.05 -5.20
N VAL A 29 -9.05 4.79 -5.48
CA VAL A 29 -8.15 5.40 -4.51
C VAL A 29 -8.32 6.91 -4.54
N SER A 30 -9.22 7.42 -3.70
CA SER A 30 -9.54 8.83 -3.60
C SER A 30 -8.61 9.59 -2.66
N VAL A 31 -7.95 8.90 -1.73
CA VAL A 31 -6.99 9.53 -0.82
C VAL A 31 -5.57 9.47 -1.39
N ARG A 32 -4.84 10.58 -1.27
CA ARG A 32 -3.41 10.62 -1.60
C ARG A 32 -2.60 10.27 -0.36
N LEU A 33 -1.82 9.17 -0.38
CA LEU A 33 -1.02 8.75 0.77
C LEU A 33 -0.01 9.84 1.11
N SER A 34 -0.10 10.42 2.31
CA SER A 34 0.78 11.50 2.75
C SER A 34 1.49 11.21 4.08
N GLY A 35 1.17 10.10 4.73
CA GLY A 35 1.81 9.64 5.95
C GLY A 35 1.03 8.50 6.61
N ASP A 36 1.37 8.24 7.87
CA ASP A 36 0.75 7.25 8.74
C ASP A 36 -0.76 7.48 8.95
N ARG A 37 -1.17 8.74 9.16
CA ARG A 37 -2.55 9.12 9.48
C ARG A 37 -3.59 8.63 8.48
N ASN A 38 -3.26 8.57 7.20
CA ASN A 38 -4.19 8.13 6.15
C ASN A 38 -3.78 6.83 5.46
N TYR A 39 -2.76 6.13 5.97
CA TYR A 39 -2.27 4.89 5.39
C TYR A 39 -3.33 3.80 5.37
N HIS A 40 -4.08 3.60 6.45
CA HIS A 40 -5.12 2.56 6.50
C HIS A 40 -6.23 2.78 5.46
N LEU A 41 -6.65 4.03 5.23
CA LEU A 41 -7.64 4.39 4.21
C LEU A 41 -7.08 4.12 2.81
N TRP A 42 -5.86 4.61 2.56
CA TRP A 42 -5.17 4.41 1.29
C TRP A 42 -4.97 2.92 0.98
N LYS A 43 -4.46 2.14 1.95
CA LYS A 43 -4.20 0.71 1.81
C LYS A 43 -5.49 -0.04 1.48
N THR A 44 -6.57 0.26 2.19
CA THR A 44 -7.89 -0.36 1.96
C THR A 44 -8.38 -0.09 0.54
N GLN A 45 -8.35 1.17 0.11
CA GLN A 45 -8.78 1.57 -1.24
C GLN A 45 -7.91 0.94 -2.34
N MET A 46 -6.58 0.90 -2.13
CA MET A 46 -5.66 0.29 -3.07
C MET A 46 -5.89 -1.22 -3.16
N LEU A 47 -6.11 -1.91 -2.04
CA LEU A 47 -6.45 -3.34 -2.06
C LEU A 47 -7.74 -3.63 -2.84
N CYS A 48 -8.77 -2.78 -2.73
CA CYS A 48 -9.98 -2.91 -3.56
C CYS A 48 -9.67 -2.81 -5.06
N LEU A 49 -8.78 -1.91 -5.46
CA LEU A 49 -8.32 -1.81 -6.85
C LEU A 49 -7.59 -3.09 -7.29
N LEU A 50 -6.72 -3.65 -6.44
CA LEU A 50 -5.98 -4.87 -6.78
C LEU A 50 -6.89 -6.09 -6.90
N GLU A 51 -7.88 -6.21 -6.02
CA GLU A 51 -8.88 -7.28 -6.08
C GLU A 51 -9.71 -7.20 -7.37
N ALA A 52 -10.13 -6.00 -7.78
CA ALA A 52 -10.90 -5.79 -9.01
C ALA A 52 -10.16 -6.25 -10.27
N HIS A 53 -8.83 -6.28 -10.24
CA HIS A 53 -7.99 -6.70 -11.36
C HIS A 53 -7.25 -8.03 -11.13
N GLY A 54 -7.51 -8.74 -10.03
CA GLY A 54 -6.81 -9.99 -9.71
C GLY A 54 -5.31 -9.82 -9.45
N MET A 55 -4.87 -8.62 -9.07
CA MET A 55 -3.47 -8.23 -8.87
C MET A 55 -3.02 -8.32 -7.42
N ARG A 56 -3.87 -8.79 -6.50
CA ARG A 56 -3.57 -8.86 -5.06
C ARG A 56 -2.35 -9.74 -4.73
N GLY A 57 -2.12 -10.81 -5.51
CA GLY A 57 -0.95 -11.68 -5.34
C GLY A 57 0.41 -11.03 -5.64
N LEU A 58 0.42 -9.80 -6.18
CA LEU A 58 1.64 -9.02 -6.40
C LEU A 58 2.15 -8.30 -5.14
N VAL A 59 1.31 -8.16 -4.12
CA VAL A 59 1.64 -7.50 -2.85
C VAL A 59 1.55 -8.45 -1.65
N ASP A 60 0.69 -9.46 -1.72
CA ASP A 60 0.56 -10.47 -0.68
C ASP A 60 1.47 -11.68 -0.99
N ASP A 61 2.33 -12.04 -0.03
CA ASP A 61 3.19 -13.24 -0.10
C ASP A 61 2.42 -14.55 0.20
N ASN A 62 1.15 -14.42 0.61
CA ASN A 62 0.28 -15.55 0.97
C ASN A 62 -0.61 -16.05 -0.18
N GLY A 63 -0.50 -15.50 -1.39
CA GLY A 63 -1.24 -15.96 -2.56
C GLY A 63 -0.69 -17.30 -3.09
N PRO A 64 -1.52 -18.18 -3.68
CA PRO A 64 -1.01 -19.38 -4.32
C PRO A 64 0.02 -19.00 -5.38
N THR A 65 1.22 -19.57 -5.28
CA THR A 65 2.44 -19.32 -6.08
C THR A 65 2.20 -19.32 -7.59
N ASP A 66 1.14 -19.97 -8.03
CA ASP A 66 0.73 -20.08 -9.44
C ASP A 66 0.20 -18.74 -10.01
N SER A 67 -0.38 -17.88 -9.16
CA SER A 67 -0.79 -16.52 -9.53
C SER A 67 0.42 -15.60 -9.74
N ARG A 68 1.43 -15.72 -8.86
CA ARG A 68 2.68 -14.94 -8.86
C ARG A 68 3.58 -15.26 -10.07
N ARG A 69 3.52 -16.49 -10.60
CA ARG A 69 4.25 -16.87 -11.83
C ARG A 69 3.56 -16.44 -13.13
N ASN A 70 2.28 -16.06 -13.10
CA ASN A 70 1.51 -15.74 -14.30
C ASN A 70 1.16 -14.25 -14.44
N THR A 71 1.36 -13.46 -13.38
CA THR A 71 1.37 -12.00 -13.43
C THR A 71 2.62 -11.55 -14.20
N GLY A 72 2.43 -11.15 -15.45
CA GLY A 72 3.56 -10.71 -16.26
C GLY A 72 4.14 -9.39 -15.74
N LYS A 73 5.39 -9.11 -16.10
CA LYS A 73 6.13 -7.89 -15.72
C LYS A 73 5.33 -6.61 -16.00
N GLU A 74 4.47 -6.66 -17.00
CA GLU A 74 3.53 -5.59 -17.34
C GLU A 74 2.59 -5.22 -16.19
N TYR A 75 2.10 -6.19 -15.42
CA TYR A 75 1.23 -5.96 -14.25
C TYR A 75 2.01 -5.41 -13.05
N GLU A 76 3.26 -5.83 -12.86
CA GLU A 76 4.14 -5.26 -11.81
C GLU A 76 4.42 -3.77 -12.08
N ILE A 77 4.75 -3.43 -13.34
CA ILE A 77 4.99 -2.05 -13.76
C ILE A 77 3.71 -1.22 -13.60
N LEU A 78 2.56 -1.77 -13.99
CA LEU A 78 1.27 -1.10 -13.88
C LEU A 78 0.91 -0.83 -12.42
N LEU A 79 1.02 -1.83 -11.55
CA LEU A 79 0.77 -1.69 -10.11
C LEU A 79 1.66 -0.61 -9.49
N LYS A 80 2.94 -0.62 -9.82
CA LYS A 80 3.87 0.40 -9.34
C LYS A 80 3.46 1.79 -9.78
N GLY A 81 3.02 1.94 -11.03
CA GLY A 81 2.44 3.19 -11.55
C GLY A 81 1.21 3.65 -10.76
N TRP A 82 0.29 2.74 -10.44
CA TRP A 82 -0.88 3.05 -9.62
C TRP A 82 -0.51 3.49 -8.22
N ILE A 83 0.42 2.77 -7.58
CA ILE A 83 0.93 3.14 -6.26
C ILE A 83 1.53 4.56 -6.35
N PHE A 84 2.51 4.79 -7.23
CA PHE A 84 3.20 6.08 -7.36
C PHE A 84 2.24 7.25 -7.65
N GLY A 85 1.27 7.05 -8.54
CA GLY A 85 0.27 8.06 -8.88
C GLY A 85 -0.64 8.45 -7.71
N SER A 86 -0.72 7.62 -6.68
CA SER A 86 -1.54 7.85 -5.48
C SER A 86 -0.75 8.36 -4.26
N LEU A 87 0.57 8.59 -4.38
CA LEU A 87 1.42 9.07 -3.29
C LEU A 87 1.55 10.60 -3.30
N SER A 88 1.75 11.19 -2.13
CA SER A 88 2.33 12.52 -2.00
C SER A 88 3.77 12.53 -2.50
N GLU A 89 4.31 13.70 -2.83
CA GLU A 89 5.71 13.81 -3.26
C GLU A 89 6.67 13.34 -2.16
N ASP A 90 6.40 13.71 -0.90
CA ASP A 90 7.21 13.31 0.24
C ASP A 90 7.22 11.78 0.43
N VAL A 91 6.06 11.14 0.29
CA VAL A 91 5.97 9.68 0.38
C VAL A 91 6.62 8.99 -0.83
N LEU A 92 6.48 9.56 -2.02
CA LEU A 92 7.11 9.02 -3.23
C LEU A 92 8.65 8.99 -3.10
N ARG A 93 9.26 10.03 -2.53
CA ARG A 93 10.71 10.09 -2.28
C ARG A 93 11.23 8.96 -1.40
N ILE A 94 10.39 8.36 -0.55
CA ILE A 94 10.76 7.26 0.34
C ILE A 94 10.87 5.92 -0.43
N VAL A 95 10.14 5.77 -1.53
CA VAL A 95 9.97 4.47 -2.21
C VAL A 95 10.46 4.45 -3.66
N VAL A 96 10.85 5.59 -4.23
CA VAL A 96 11.22 5.73 -5.65
C VAL A 96 12.35 4.77 -6.08
N ASP A 97 13.28 4.46 -5.18
CA ASP A 97 14.45 3.61 -5.46
C ASP A 97 14.14 2.10 -5.48
N HIS A 98 12.90 1.70 -5.17
CA HIS A 98 12.51 0.28 -5.13
C HIS A 98 12.11 -0.21 -6.53
N HIS A 99 12.59 -1.39 -6.91
CA HIS A 99 12.44 -1.88 -8.29
C HIS A 99 11.17 -2.70 -8.53
N SER A 100 10.63 -3.38 -7.51
CA SER A 100 9.40 -4.19 -7.62
C SER A 100 8.20 -3.53 -6.92
N ALA A 101 6.99 -3.84 -7.36
CA ALA A 101 5.77 -3.38 -6.69
C ALA A 101 5.65 -3.93 -5.26
N GLU A 102 6.06 -5.18 -5.04
CA GLU A 102 6.13 -5.82 -3.72
C GLU A 102 7.06 -5.04 -2.78
N SER A 103 8.29 -4.73 -3.19
CA SER A 103 9.23 -3.99 -2.35
C SER A 103 8.78 -2.56 -2.04
N VAL A 104 8.10 -1.90 -2.98
CA VAL A 104 7.42 -0.61 -2.74
C VAL A 104 6.33 -0.78 -1.67
N TRP A 105 5.47 -1.79 -1.82
CA TRP A 105 4.36 -2.05 -0.91
C TRP A 105 4.84 -2.35 0.51
N GLU A 106 5.82 -3.25 0.65
CA GLU A 106 6.44 -3.61 1.93
C GLU A 106 7.09 -2.40 2.60
N LYS A 107 7.77 -1.54 1.84
CA LYS A 107 8.38 -0.32 2.37
C LYS A 107 7.32 0.64 2.90
N LEU A 108 6.22 0.84 2.18
CA LEU A 108 5.10 1.66 2.65
C LEU A 108 4.46 1.07 3.91
N GLU A 109 4.27 -0.24 3.96
CA GLU A 109 3.74 -0.93 5.13
C GLU A 109 4.65 -0.81 6.35
N ARG A 110 5.96 -0.96 6.17
CA ARG A 110 6.94 -0.76 7.24
C ARG A 110 6.98 0.69 7.75
N CYS A 111 6.84 1.67 6.85
CA CYS A 111 6.90 3.08 7.20
C CYS A 111 5.61 3.60 7.86
N PHE A 112 4.44 3.12 7.43
CA PHE A 112 3.16 3.73 7.76
C PHE A 112 2.11 2.77 8.34
N GLY A 113 2.34 1.45 8.23
CA GLY A 113 1.41 0.41 8.68
C GLY A 113 1.35 0.20 10.18
N SER A 114 2.30 0.77 10.93
CA SER A 114 2.31 0.65 12.39
C SER A 114 1.28 1.52 13.12
N TYR A 115 0.49 2.34 12.41
CA TYR A 115 -0.62 3.04 13.02
C TYR A 115 -1.82 2.09 13.20
N ASN A 116 -1.81 1.38 14.32
CA ASN A 116 -2.95 0.62 14.81
C ASN A 116 -3.21 0.98 16.28
N THR A 117 -4.35 1.64 16.49
CA THR A 117 -5.25 1.39 17.63
C THR A 117 -4.95 2.01 19.01
N SER A 118 -4.59 3.30 19.11
CA SER A 118 -4.73 4.05 20.38
C SER A 118 -5.91 5.04 20.40
N ASP A 119 -6.46 5.44 19.25
CA ASP A 119 -7.41 6.56 19.20
C ASP A 119 -8.88 6.16 19.00
N GLN A 120 -9.24 4.89 19.24
CA GLN A 120 -10.64 4.41 19.18
C GLN A 120 -11.23 3.94 20.52
N GLN A 121 -10.53 4.11 21.66
CA GLN A 121 -11.15 4.03 23.00
C GLN A 121 -11.58 5.43 23.48
N GLY A 122 -12.47 6.04 22.70
CA GLY A 122 -13.13 7.30 23.00
C GLY A 122 -14.65 7.22 22.86
N VAL A 123 -15.25 6.04 23.01
CA VAL A 123 -16.69 5.92 23.28
C VAL A 123 -16.83 5.44 24.72
N THR A 124 -16.82 6.42 25.63
CA THR A 124 -17.13 6.25 27.04
C THR A 124 -18.59 5.82 27.18
N THR A 125 -18.84 4.51 27.26
CA THR A 125 -20.01 4.02 27.99
C THR A 125 -19.70 4.14 29.47
N ARG A 126 -20.57 4.88 30.14
CA ARG A 126 -20.49 5.28 31.55
C ARG A 126 -20.50 4.08 32.51
N SER A 127 -19.70 4.26 33.57
CA SER A 127 -19.72 3.62 34.90
C SER A 127 -18.75 2.46 35.21
N GLU A 128 -17.88 2.78 36.17
CA GLU A 128 -17.44 1.97 37.32
C GLU A 128 -16.35 0.91 37.13
N ALA A 129 -15.11 1.25 37.54
CA ALA A 129 -14.51 0.82 38.81
C ALA A 129 -12.97 0.86 38.75
N LEU A 130 -12.38 1.21 39.88
CA LEU A 130 -10.95 1.42 40.13
C LEU A 130 -10.14 0.12 40.04
N ASP A 131 -9.03 0.10 39.29
CA ASP A 131 -7.83 -0.63 39.70
C ASP A 131 -6.59 -0.04 39.03
N ASN A 132 -5.55 0.17 39.84
CA ASN A 132 -4.32 0.88 39.52
C ASN A 132 -3.18 -0.13 39.55
N SER A 133 -2.73 -0.63 38.40
CA SER A 133 -1.36 -1.14 38.20
C SER A 133 -1.10 -1.42 36.73
N TYR A 134 0.18 -1.46 36.34
CA TYR A 134 0.76 -1.68 35.01
C TYR A 134 1.19 -0.42 34.21
N LEU A 135 2.40 0.05 34.53
CA LEU A 135 3.34 0.60 33.55
C LEU A 135 4.11 -0.54 32.87
N PRO A 136 4.32 -0.48 31.55
CA PRO A 136 5.67 -0.71 31.01
C PRO A 136 6.06 0.39 30.00
N LYS A 137 7.19 1.09 30.22
CA LYS A 137 8.57 0.82 29.72
C LYS A 137 8.82 1.25 28.27
N ASN A 138 9.56 2.35 28.15
CA ASN A 138 10.52 2.75 27.12
C ASN A 138 10.16 2.52 25.65
N ILE A 139 9.71 3.60 25.01
CA ILE A 139 9.68 3.76 23.56
C ILE A 139 11.12 4.04 23.10
N THR A 140 11.71 3.08 22.38
CA THR A 140 12.87 3.40 21.53
C THR A 140 12.30 3.63 20.14
N ALA A 141 12.21 4.89 19.73
CA ALA A 141 11.89 5.22 18.36
C ALA A 141 13.03 4.68 17.47
N ASN A 142 12.71 3.78 16.54
CA ASN A 142 13.65 3.38 15.50
C ASN A 142 13.86 4.57 14.57
N ASN A 143 15.05 5.17 14.64
CA ASN A 143 15.46 6.36 13.89
C ASN A 143 15.67 6.12 12.37
N ASP A 144 15.14 5.05 11.79
CA ASP A 144 15.48 4.62 10.43
C ASP A 144 14.55 5.18 9.33
N CYS A 145 13.65 6.11 9.65
CA CYS A 145 12.62 6.58 8.69
C CYS A 145 12.56 8.08 8.43
N TRP A 146 13.50 8.90 8.92
CA TRP A 146 13.57 10.31 8.57
C TRP A 146 15.01 10.77 8.33
N PRO A 147 15.35 11.36 7.17
CA PRO A 147 16.57 12.15 7.08
C PRO A 147 16.39 13.44 7.90
N GLU A 148 17.31 13.69 8.83
CA GLU A 148 17.37 14.94 9.60
C GLU A 148 17.48 16.13 8.63
N LEU A 149 16.51 17.04 8.68
CA LEU A 149 16.57 18.30 7.95
C LEU A 149 17.70 19.15 8.55
N PRO A 150 18.55 19.81 7.75
CA PRO A 150 19.59 20.67 8.29
C PRO A 150 18.96 21.86 9.01
N GLU A 151 19.37 22.07 10.27
CA GLU A 151 18.96 23.20 11.09
C GLU A 151 19.25 24.52 10.35
N LEU A 152 18.22 25.34 10.19
CA LEU A 152 18.35 26.73 9.75
C LEU A 152 19.10 27.50 10.84
N THR A 153 20.42 27.67 10.70
CA THR A 153 21.17 28.68 11.42
C THR A 153 20.63 30.06 11.05
N ILE A 154 19.89 30.67 11.96
CA ILE A 154 19.52 32.08 11.91
C ILE A 154 20.81 32.87 12.15
N TYR A 155 21.34 33.52 11.11
CA TYR A 155 22.35 34.55 11.27
C TYR A 155 21.65 35.85 11.71
N THR A 156 21.92 36.29 12.94
CA THR A 156 21.75 37.68 13.37
C THR A 156 22.93 38.52 12.90
#